data_AF-A0A1M6P5S7-F1
#
_entry.id   AF-A0A1M6P5S7-F1
#
_cell.length_a   1.000
_cell.length_b   1.000
_cell.length_c   1.000
_cell.angle_alpha   90.00
_cell.angle_beta   90.00
_cell.angle_gamma   90.00
#
_symmetry.space_group_name_H-M   'P 1'
#
loop_
_entity.id
_entity.type
_entity.pdbx_description
1 polymer ?
#
loop_
_entity_poly.entity_id
_entity_poly.type
_entity_poly.pdbx_seq_one_letter_code
_entity_poly.pdbx_strand_id
1 'polypeptide(L)' 'METPTPEQVAQALAELVQDALMRGESVHVPGLGTFYVDHRSSTTERLPDGRVVLHPPRDLPAFTPETS' A
#
# COMPACT_ATOMS: atom_id res chain seq x y z
N MET A 1 6.18 -34.10 0.70
CA MET A 1 6.01 -32.66 1.01
C MET A 1 4.56 -32.34 0.76
N GLU A 2 3.85 -31.79 1.74
CA GLU A 2 2.48 -31.33 1.54
C GLU A 2 2.51 -30.07 0.66
N THR A 3 1.66 -30.02 -0.34
CA THR A 3 1.49 -28.82 -1.18
C THR A 3 0.80 -27.76 -0.33
N PRO A 4 1.33 -26.53 -0.24
CA PRO A 4 0.68 -25.47 0.51
C PRO A 4 -0.69 -25.15 -0.09
N THR A 5 -1.65 -24.79 0.76
CA THR A 5 -2.97 -24.36 0.30
C THR A 5 -2.87 -22.97 -0.34
N PRO A 6 -3.81 -22.60 -1.23
CA PRO A 6 -3.86 -21.25 -1.80
C PRO A 6 -3.90 -20.14 -0.73
N GLU A 7 -4.58 -20.37 0.40
CA GLU A 7 -4.65 -19.40 1.51
C GLU A 7 -3.29 -19.20 2.17
N GLN A 8 -2.51 -20.26 2.34
CA GLN A 8 -1.16 -20.18 2.89
C GLN A 8 -0.23 -19.38 1.96
N VAL A 9 -0.37 -19.57 0.65
CA VAL A 9 0.40 -18.80 -0.34
C VAL A 9 0.00 -17.33 -0.35
N ALA A 10 -1.30 -17.03 -0.30
CA ALA A 10 -1.81 -15.67 -0.25
C ALA A 10 -1.36 -14.92 1.01
N GLN A 11 -1.38 -15.58 2.16
CA GLN A 11 -0.90 -15.01 3.42
C GLN A 11 0.60 -14.70 3.37
N ALA A 12 1.41 -15.65 2.89
CA ALA A 12 2.85 -15.45 2.74
C ALA A 12 3.19 -14.29 1.77
N LEU A 13 2.42 -14.15 0.69
CA LEU A 13 2.56 -13.02 -0.23
C LEU A 13 2.23 -11.69 0.47
N ALA A 14 1.15 -11.64 1.25
CA ALA A 14 0.74 -10.43 1.97
C ALA A 14 1.81 -9.99 2.99
N GLU A 15 2.39 -10.94 3.72
CA GLU A 15 3.48 -10.68 4.67
C GLU A 15 4.72 -10.13 3.96
N LEU A 16 5.11 -10.73 2.83
CA LEU A 16 6.25 -10.26 2.03
C LEU A 16 6.03 -8.84 1.50
N VAL A 17 4.83 -8.54 1.00
CA VAL A 17 4.49 -7.19 0.54
C VAL A 17 4.52 -6.21 1.70
N GLN A 18 3.94 -6.57 2.86
CA GLN A 18 3.94 -5.71 4.04
C GLN A 18 5.37 -5.37 4.49
N ASP A 19 6.25 -6.38 4.59
CA ASP A 19 7.64 -6.20 5.01
C ASP A 19 8.42 -5.30 4.04
N ALA A 20 8.21 -5.46 2.74
CA ALA A 20 8.84 -4.60 1.73
C ALA A 20 8.35 -3.15 1.83
N LEU A 21 7.04 -2.94 1.95
CA LEU A 21 6.46 -1.59 2.07
C LEU A 21 6.92 -0.89 3.36
N MET A 22 7.08 -1.61 4.47
CA MET A 22 7.64 -1.05 5.71
C MET A 22 9.09 -0.58 5.55
N ARG A 23 9.83 -1.13 4.59
CA ARG A 23 11.18 -0.68 4.22
C ARG A 23 11.18 0.43 3.16
N GLY A 24 10.02 0.84 2.66
CA GLY A 24 9.89 1.78 1.55
C GLY A 24 10.21 1.17 0.19
N GLU A 25 10.21 -0.16 0.08
CA GLU A 25 10.48 -0.89 -1.16
C GLU A 25 9.17 -1.18 -1.90
N SER A 26 9.13 -0.95 -3.22
CA SER A 26 8.00 -1.37 -4.06
C SER A 26 8.10 -2.84 -4.44
N VAL A 27 6.97 -3.55 -4.47
CA VAL A 27 6.88 -4.96 -4.88
C VAL A 27 6.09 -5.08 -6.17
N HIS A 28 6.74 -5.58 -7.21
CA HIS A 28 6.11 -5.90 -8.48
C HIS A 28 5.75 -7.38 -8.55
N VAL A 29 4.48 -7.68 -8.83
CA VAL A 29 3.97 -9.05 -9.03
C VAL A 29 3.52 -9.18 -10.48
N PRO A 30 4.28 -9.89 -11.33
CA PRO A 30 3.93 -10.07 -12.74
C PRO A 30 2.55 -10.70 -12.93
N GLY A 31 1.75 -10.15 -13.83
CA GLY A 31 0.37 -10.55 -14.09
C GLY A 31 -0.64 -10.01 -13.09
N LEU A 32 -0.22 -9.24 -12.09
CA LEU A 32 -1.10 -8.65 -11.07
C LEU A 32 -0.96 -7.13 -11.02
N GLY A 33 0.24 -6.61 -10.77
CA GLY A 33 0.43 -5.20 -10.50
C GLY A 33 1.63 -4.89 -9.62
N THR A 34 1.69 -3.64 -9.17
CA THR A 34 2.76 -3.13 -8.32
C THR A 34 2.20 -2.54 -7.04
N PHE A 35 2.71 -3.01 -5.91
CA PHE A 35 2.50 -2.44 -4.59
C PHE A 35 3.61 -1.44 -4.27
N TYR A 36 3.27 -0.29 -3.71
CA TYR A 36 4.23 0.76 -3.37
C TYR A 36 3.72 1.63 -2.22
N VAL A 37 4.59 2.45 -1.67
CA VAL A 37 4.23 3.47 -0.68
C VAL A 37 3.91 4.78 -1.43
N ASP A 38 2.70 5.28 -1.26
CA ASP A 38 2.27 6.58 -1.74
C ASP A 38 2.50 7.64 -0.65
N HIS A 39 3.52 8.46 -0.87
CA HIS A 39 3.92 9.54 0.03
C HIS A 39 2.98 10.74 -0.15
N ARG A 40 2.04 10.93 0.79
CA ARG A 40 1.14 12.08 0.80
C ARG A 40 1.77 13.24 1.54
N SER A 41 1.96 14.36 0.84
CA SER A 41 2.38 15.62 1.45
C SER A 41 1.31 16.16 2.41
N SER A 42 1.71 17.04 3.32
CA SER A 42 0.75 17.74 4.19
C SER A 42 -0.27 18.51 3.37
N THR A 43 -1.54 18.43 3.74
CA THR A 43 -2.61 19.23 3.13
C THR A 43 -3.36 20.02 4.18
N THR A 44 -3.97 21.13 3.77
CA THR A 44 -4.80 21.96 4.64
C THR A 44 -6.23 21.90 4.13
N GLU A 45 -7.17 21.56 5.00
CA GLU A 45 -8.60 21.50 4.71
C GLU A 45 -9.34 22.58 5.49
N ARG A 46 -10.21 23.33 4.81
CA ARG A 46 -11.11 24.28 5.47
C ARG A 46 -12.47 23.63 5.65
N LEU A 47 -12.89 23.47 6.90
CA LEU A 47 -14.17 22.89 7.24
C LEU A 47 -15.32 23.90 7.04
N PRO A 48 -16.58 23.43 6.90
CA PRO A 48 -17.75 24.30 6.72
C PRO A 48 -17.99 25.29 7.87
N ASP A 49 -17.50 24.99 9.07
CA ASP A 49 -17.58 25.86 10.26
C ASP A 49 -16.47 26.92 10.34
N GLY A 50 -15.63 27.01 9.29
CA GLY A 50 -14.54 27.96 9.19
C GLY A 50 -13.24 27.52 9.86
N ARG A 51 -13.21 26.37 10.56
CA ARG A 51 -11.97 25.81 11.10
C ARG A 51 -11.06 25.32 9.99
N VAL A 52 -9.76 25.33 10.29
CA VAL A 52 -8.71 24.84 9.40
C VAL A 52 -8.08 23.60 10.02
N VAL A 53 -8.09 22.50 9.28
CA VAL A 53 -7.48 21.22 9.68
C VAL A 53 -6.21 21.02 8.88
N LEU A 54 -5.11 20.76 9.58
CA LEU A 54 -3.86 20.33 8.97
C LEU A 54 -3.82 18.80 8.94
N HIS A 55 -3.71 18.25 7.74
CA HIS A 55 -3.41 16.84 7.54
C HIS A 55 -1.89 16.69 7.46
N PRO A 56 -1.25 15.99 8.42
CA PRO A 56 0.19 15.77 8.39
C PRO A 56 0.58 14.90 7.18
N PRO A 57 1.84 14.96 6.74
CA PRO A 57 2.34 14.05 5.73
C PRO A 57 2.24 12.61 6.23
N ARG A 58 1.88 11.68 5.35
CA ARG A 58 1.71 10.27 5.68
C ARG A 58 2.00 9.38 4.50
N ASP A 59 2.45 8.19 4.84
CA ASP A 59 2.75 7.13 3.90
C ASP A 59 1.59 6.14 3.89
N LEU A 60 1.06 5.86 2.70
CA LEU A 60 -0.06 4.96 2.52
C LEU A 60 0.34 3.79 1.59
N PRO A 61 -0.01 2.54 1.92
CA PRO A 61 0.13 1.45 0.96
C PRO A 61 -0.81 1.71 -0.23
N ALA A 62 -0.26 1.59 -1.43
CA ALA A 62 -0.98 1.78 -2.69
C ALA A 62 -0.70 0.62 -3.64
N PHE A 63 -1.62 0.40 -4.57
CA PHE A 63 -1.54 -0.66 -5.56
C PHE A 63 -1.97 -0.13 -6.93
N THR A 64 -1.16 -0.40 -7.95
CA THR A 64 -1.50 -0.14 -9.35
C THR A 64 -1.57 -1.48 -10.07
N PRO A 65 -2.75 -1.89 -10.59
CA PRO A 65 -2.88 -3.13 -11.35
C PRO A 65 -2.12 -3.02 -12.67
N GLU A 66 -1.61 -4.15 -13.16
CA GLU A 66 -1.18 -4.24 -14.56
C GLU A 66 -2.41 -4.21 -15.45
N THR A 67 -2.39 -3.34 -16.46
CA THR A 67 -3.40 -3.33 -17.51
C THR A 67 -3.07 -4.43 -18.52
N SER A 68 -3.93 -5.45 -18.58
CA SER A 68 -3.91 -6.51 -19.60
C SER A 68 -4.28 -6.00 -20.99
#